data_AF-A0A1A8V430-F1
#
_entry.id   AF-A0A1A8V430-F1
#
_cell.length_a   1.000
_cell.length_b   1.000
_cell.length_c   1.000
_cell.angle_alpha   90.00
_cell.angle_beta   90.00
_cell.angle_gamma   90.00
#
_symmetry.space_group_name_H-M   'P 1'
#
loop_
_entity.id
_entity.type
_entity.pdbx_description
1 polymer ?
#
loop_
_entity_poly.entity_id
_entity_poly.type
_entity_poly.pdbx_seq_one_letter_code
_entity_poly.pdbx_strand_id
1 'polypeptide(L)'
;WDVTRLSCCRFGHGMFLLCLESVYKKLTGQKLQYEALLGKPSLLTYQYAEKLLRQQNHNHKLSTIYAVGDNLMTDIYGANLFNRYLAQQHAAMTTGAKLVAQATGS
;
A
#
# COMPACT_ATOMS: atom_id res chain seq x y z
N TRP A 1 33.94 -6.75 -21.23
CA TRP A 1 32.95 -7.05 -20.18
C TRP A 1 31.58 -6.82 -20.79
N ASP A 2 31.00 -7.89 -21.31
CA ASP A 2 29.76 -7.85 -22.07
C ASP A 2 28.58 -7.71 -21.10
N VAL A 3 27.88 -6.57 -21.15
CA VAL A 3 26.67 -6.34 -20.36
C VAL A 3 25.52 -6.93 -21.16
N THR A 4 25.21 -8.20 -20.92
CA THR A 4 23.96 -8.80 -21.37
C THR A 4 22.81 -8.02 -20.72
N ARG A 5 22.25 -7.06 -21.48
CA ARG A 5 20.99 -6.41 -21.11
C ARG A 5 19.93 -7.50 -21.02
N LEU A 6 19.58 -7.92 -19.81
CA LEU A 6 18.31 -8.59 -19.58
C LEU A 6 17.20 -7.56 -19.84
N SER A 7 16.68 -7.57 -21.06
CA SER A 7 15.57 -6.72 -21.53
C SER A 7 14.20 -7.15 -21.01
N CYS A 8 14.15 -8.21 -20.19
CA CYS A 8 12.93 -8.77 -19.62
C CYS A 8 12.83 -8.43 -18.12
N CYS A 9 11.64 -7.96 -17.69
CA CYS A 9 11.33 -7.82 -16.27
C CYS A 9 11.56 -9.16 -15.55
N ARG A 10 12.43 -9.16 -14.54
CA ARG A 10 12.74 -10.38 -13.78
C ARG A 10 11.53 -10.82 -12.98
N PHE A 11 11.32 -12.13 -12.86
CA PHE A 11 10.30 -12.66 -11.97
C PHE A 11 10.65 -12.32 -10.51
N GLY A 12 9.75 -11.57 -9.86
CA GLY A 12 9.82 -11.25 -8.45
C GLY A 12 9.04 -12.25 -7.59
N HIS A 13 8.85 -11.90 -6.32
CA HIS A 13 8.12 -12.71 -5.33
C HIS A 13 6.69 -13.11 -5.77
N GLY A 14 6.04 -12.32 -6.64
CA GLY A 14 4.72 -12.67 -7.18
C GLY A 14 4.69 -13.98 -7.98
N MET A 15 5.78 -14.30 -8.69
CA MET A 15 5.88 -15.58 -9.42
C MET A 15 5.97 -16.76 -8.45
N PHE A 16 6.73 -16.60 -7.37
CA PHE A 16 6.83 -17.63 -6.33
C PHE A 16 5.46 -17.92 -5.69
N LEU A 17 4.71 -16.87 -5.35
CA LEU A 17 3.35 -17.02 -4.80
C LEU A 17 2.42 -17.73 -5.78
N LEU A 18 2.43 -17.35 -7.06
CA LEU A 18 1.61 -17.99 -8.09
C LEU A 18 1.92 -19.49 -8.24
N CYS A 19 3.20 -19.86 -8.24
CA CYS A 19 3.63 -21.25 -8.25
C CYS A 19 3.14 -21.99 -7.00
N LEU A 20 3.28 -21.39 -5.82
CA LEU A 20 2.85 -21.98 -4.55
C LEU A 20 1.34 -22.21 -4.52
N GLU A 21 0.53 -21.22 -4.93
CA GLU A 21 -0.93 -21.34 -5.05
C GLU A 21 -1.32 -22.49 -5.98
N SER A 22 -0.63 -22.59 -7.13
CA SER A 22 -0.89 -23.61 -8.14
C SER A 22 -0.58 -25.01 -7.61
N VAL A 23 0.57 -25.18 -6.96
CA VAL A 23 0.99 -26.46 -6.37
C VAL A 23 0.07 -26.84 -5.21
N TYR A 24 -0.22 -25.93 -4.29
CA TYR A 24 -1.10 -26.18 -3.15
C TYR A 24 -2.50 -26.62 -3.61
N LYS A 25 -3.07 -25.91 -4.59
CA LYS A 25 -4.38 -26.26 -5.16
C LYS A 25 -4.37 -27.61 -5.84
N LYS A 26 -3.31 -27.94 -6.57
CA LYS A 26 -3.19 -29.24 -7.25
C LYS A 26 -3.11 -30.41 -6.26
N LEU A 27 -2.44 -30.23 -5.13
CA LEU A 27 -2.25 -31.29 -4.13
C LEU A 27 -3.44 -31.46 -3.18
N THR A 28 -4.11 -30.37 -2.81
CA THR A 28 -5.17 -30.39 -1.77
C THR A 28 -6.57 -30.25 -2.33
N GLY A 29 -6.72 -29.79 -3.57
CA GLY A 29 -8.00 -29.37 -4.15
C GLY A 29 -8.53 -28.04 -3.62
N GLN A 30 -7.86 -27.41 -2.63
CA GLN A 30 -8.31 -26.18 -1.97
C GLN A 30 -7.55 -24.95 -2.46
N LYS A 31 -8.15 -23.76 -2.33
CA LYS A 31 -7.44 -22.50 -2.59
C LYS A 31 -6.59 -22.14 -1.37
N LEU A 32 -5.32 -21.80 -1.60
CA LEU A 32 -4.43 -21.31 -0.56
C LEU A 32 -5.01 -20.00 0.02
N GLN A 33 -5.21 -19.97 1.34
CA GLN A 33 -5.67 -18.79 2.06
C GLN A 33 -4.47 -18.10 2.70
N TYR A 34 -4.36 -16.80 2.47
CA TYR A 34 -3.34 -15.97 3.11
C TYR A 34 -3.97 -15.23 4.27
N GLU A 35 -3.31 -15.26 5.43
CA GLU A 35 -3.72 -14.44 6.58
C GLU A 35 -3.45 -12.96 6.31
N ALA A 36 -2.32 -12.64 5.68
CA ALA A 36 -1.98 -11.29 5.26
C ALA A 36 -1.07 -11.31 4.03
N LEU A 37 -1.36 -10.44 3.07
CA LEU A 37 -0.49 -10.15 1.94
C LEU A 37 0.13 -8.76 2.15
N LEU A 38 1.43 -8.77 2.45
CA LEU A 38 2.22 -7.58 2.70
C LEU A 38 3.01 -7.19 1.46
N GLY A 39 3.33 -5.91 1.35
CA GLY A 39 4.00 -5.32 0.20
C GLY A 39 3.05 -4.54 -0.68
N LYS A 40 3.60 -3.73 -1.60
CA LYS A 40 2.80 -2.97 -2.57
C LYS A 40 1.97 -3.94 -3.42
N PRO A 41 0.69 -3.65 -3.71
CA PRO A 41 -0.01 -2.38 -3.49
C PRO A 41 -0.79 -2.27 -2.15
N SER A 42 -0.49 -3.10 -1.15
CA SER A 42 -1.23 -3.13 0.12
C SER A 42 -1.24 -1.77 0.81
N LEU A 43 -2.43 -1.33 1.24
CA LEU A 43 -2.61 -0.08 1.99
C LEU A 43 -1.77 -0.05 3.27
N LEU A 44 -1.66 -1.20 3.95
CA LEU A 44 -0.90 -1.33 5.20
C LEU A 44 0.59 -1.02 4.98
N THR A 45 1.14 -1.38 3.82
CA THR A 45 2.52 -1.05 3.47
C THR A 45 2.72 0.46 3.33
N TYR A 46 1.76 1.19 2.75
CA TYR A 46 1.84 2.64 2.63
C TYR A 46 1.61 3.37 3.96
N GLN A 47 0.68 2.90 4.80
CA GLN A 47 0.48 3.42 6.16
C GLN A 47 1.75 3.24 7.00
N TYR A 48 2.40 2.08 6.89
CA TYR A 48 3.67 1.84 7.58
C TYR A 48 4.78 2.78 7.07
N ALA A 49 4.88 2.97 5.76
CA ALA A 49 5.83 3.91 5.18
C ALA A 49 5.58 5.36 5.65
N GLU A 50 4.33 5.80 5.70
CA GLU A 50 3.95 7.12 6.23
C GLU A 50 4.37 7.27 7.71
N LYS A 51 4.11 6.26 8.53
CA LYS A 51 4.55 6.25 9.94
C LYS A 51 6.07 6.43 10.06
N LEU A 52 6.84 5.70 9.26
CA LEU A 52 8.30 5.83 9.24
C LEU A 52 8.74 7.23 8.80
N LEU A 53 8.12 7.79 7.75
CA LEU A 53 8.40 9.15 7.31
C LEU A 53 8.13 10.19 8.41
N ARG A 54 7.05 10.03 9.19
CA ARG A 54 6.74 10.90 10.33
C ARG A 54 7.79 10.80 11.43
N GLN A 55 8.26 9.59 11.71
CA GLN A 55 9.33 9.33 12.68
C GLN A 55 10.69 9.85 12.20
N GLN A 56 10.91 9.96 10.90
CA GLN A 56 12.17 10.53 10.38
C GLN A 56 12.10 12.05 10.27
N ASN A 57 10.89 12.61 10.13
CA ASN A 57 10.64 14.03 9.88
C ASN A 57 9.98 14.74 11.09
N HIS A 58 10.51 14.52 12.30
CA HIS A 58 9.90 14.98 13.56
C HIS A 58 9.56 16.48 13.62
N ASN A 59 10.31 17.33 12.91
CA ASN A 59 10.17 18.79 13.00
C ASN A 59 9.36 19.41 11.85
N HIS A 60 8.88 18.61 10.91
CA HIS A 60 8.13 19.14 9.77
C HIS A 60 6.84 18.36 9.52
N LYS A 61 5.77 19.11 9.26
CA LYS A 61 4.51 18.52 8.83
C LYS A 61 4.68 17.90 7.44
N LEU A 62 4.40 16.60 7.31
CA LEU A 62 4.24 15.96 6.01
C LEU A 62 2.93 16.47 5.37
N SER A 63 3.07 17.22 4.28
CA SER A 63 1.95 17.76 3.49
C SER A 63 1.60 16.87 2.31
N THR A 64 2.61 16.39 1.58
CA THR A 64 2.46 15.61 0.35
C THR A 64 3.50 14.50 0.31
N ILE A 65 3.09 13.30 -0.09
CA ILE A 65 3.98 12.15 -0.28
C ILE A 65 3.95 11.77 -1.77
N TYR A 66 5.12 11.76 -2.41
CA TYR A 66 5.27 11.32 -3.79
C TYR A 66 5.84 9.91 -3.82
N ALA A 67 5.03 8.95 -4.29
CA ALA A 67 5.49 7.58 -4.53
C ALA A 67 6.05 7.47 -5.95
N VAL A 68 7.36 7.20 -6.07
CA VAL A 68 8.04 7.04 -7.35
C VAL A 68 8.34 5.56 -7.56
N GLY A 69 7.94 5.01 -8.71
CA GLY A 69 8.15 3.61 -9.06
C GLY A 69 7.80 3.33 -10.52
N ASP A 70 8.27 2.20 -11.02
CA ASP A 70 8.19 1.79 -12.42
C ASP A 70 7.01 0.84 -12.71
N ASN A 71 6.39 0.28 -11.67
CA ASN A 71 5.31 -0.69 -11.83
C ASN A 71 3.93 -0.07 -11.51
N LEU A 72 3.09 0.05 -12.55
CA LEU A 72 1.74 0.60 -12.44
C LEU A 72 0.86 -0.16 -11.42
N MET A 73 0.97 -1.49 -11.37
CA MET A 73 0.09 -2.35 -10.58
C MET A 73 0.47 -2.40 -9.10
N THR A 74 1.71 -2.04 -8.75
CA THR A 74 2.16 -2.01 -7.36
C THR A 74 2.33 -0.59 -6.86
N ASP A 75 3.08 0.23 -7.57
CA ASP A 75 3.59 1.51 -7.07
C ASP A 75 2.55 2.60 -7.23
N ILE A 76 2.04 2.74 -8.45
CA ILE A 76 1.06 3.78 -8.79
C ILE A 76 -0.30 3.41 -8.21
N TYR A 77 -0.74 2.16 -8.40
CA TYR A 77 -2.00 1.70 -7.85
C TYR A 77 -2.01 1.77 -6.30
N GLY A 78 -0.94 1.34 -5.64
CA GLY A 78 -0.82 1.42 -4.18
C GLY A 78 -0.84 2.86 -3.66
N ALA A 79 -0.13 3.77 -4.33
CA ALA A 79 -0.12 5.19 -3.97
C ALA A 79 -1.51 5.84 -4.12
N ASN A 80 -2.23 5.52 -5.20
CA ASN A 80 -3.59 6.02 -5.42
C ASN A 80 -4.58 5.48 -4.39
N LEU A 81 -4.46 4.20 -4.01
CA LEU A 81 -5.26 3.62 -2.92
C LEU A 81 -5.01 4.36 -1.60
N PHE A 82 -3.75 4.62 -1.28
CA PHE A 82 -3.37 5.36 -0.08
C PHE A 82 -3.89 6.81 -0.09
N ASN A 83 -3.80 7.51 -1.23
CA ASN A 83 -4.33 8.87 -1.35
C ASN A 83 -5.85 8.93 -1.10
N ARG A 84 -6.61 7.96 -1.64
CA ARG A 84 -8.06 7.85 -1.37
C ARG A 84 -8.34 7.60 0.11
N TYR A 85 -7.54 6.74 0.75
CA TYR A 85 -7.64 6.49 2.18
C TYR A 85 -7.42 7.78 3.01
N LEU A 86 -6.39 8.57 2.70
CA LEU A 86 -6.15 9.85 3.38
C LEU A 86 -7.32 10.83 3.21
N ALA A 87 -7.87 10.93 2.00
CA ALA A 87 -9.02 11.79 1.72
C ALA A 87 -10.26 11.37 2.56
N GLN A 88 -10.52 10.07 2.69
CA GLN A 88 -11.60 9.55 3.54
C GLN A 88 -11.38 9.86 5.02
N GLN A 89 -10.15 9.72 5.53
CA GLN A 89 -9.82 10.07 6.91
C GLN A 89 -10.04 11.56 7.19
N HIS A 90 -9.61 12.43 6.27
CA HIS A 90 -9.80 13.88 6.39
C HIS A 90 -11.29 14.25 6.39
N ALA A 91 -12.09 13.63 5.52
CA ALA A 91 -13.54 13.84 5.48
C ALA A 91 -14.24 13.39 6.77
N ALA A 92 -13.84 12.23 7.31
CA ALA A 92 -14.36 11.71 8.57
C ALA A 92 -14.03 12.62 9.76
N MET A 93 -12.79 13.09 9.87
CA MET A 93 -12.37 14.04 10.92
C MET A 93 -13.13 15.37 10.83
N THR A 94 -13.33 15.89 9.62
CA THR A 94 -14.07 17.14 9.41
C THR A 94 -15.54 17.00 9.81
N THR A 95 -16.16 15.86 9.51
CA THR A 95 -17.55 15.58 9.86
C THR A 95 -17.71 15.44 11.37
N GLY A 96 -16.82 14.69 12.04
CA GLY A 96 -16.82 14.56 13.49
C GLY A 96 -16.60 15.90 14.20
N ALA A 97 -15.67 16.73 13.74
CA ALA A 97 -15.42 18.05 14.31
C ALA A 97 -16.63 18.98 14.20
N LYS A 98 -17.37 18.94 13.07
CA LYS A 98 -18.61 19.73 12.90
C LYS A 98 -19.72 19.29 13.84
N LEU A 99 -19.88 17.97 14.04
CA LEU A 99 -20.88 17.42 14.97
C LEU A 99 -20.58 17.81 16.42
N VAL A 100 -19.31 17.75 16.83
CA VAL A 100 -18.89 18.16 18.18
C VAL A 100 -19.10 19.66 18.39
N ALA A 101 -18.73 20.50 17.42
CA ALA A 101 -18.91 21.96 17.51
C ALA A 101 -20.39 22.38 17.61
N GLN A 102 -21.30 21.65 16.95
CA GLN A 102 -22.74 21.87 17.07
C GLN A 102 -23.30 21.43 18.43
N ALA A 103 -22.75 20.37 19.04
CA ALA A 103 -23.20 19.87 20.34
C ALA A 103 -22.74 20.73 21.54
N THR A 104 -21.59 21.42 21.42
CA THR A 104 -21.05 22.28 22.49
C THR A 104 -21.56 23.72 22.46
N GLY A 105 -22.37 24.08 21.45
CA GLY A 105 -22.93 25.41 21.27
C GLY A 105 -24.38 25.56 21.74
N SER A 106 -24.89 24.65 22.58
CA SER A 106 -26.22 24.70 23.20
C SER A 106 -26.13 24.71 24.72
#